data_AF-A0A959T1B4-F1
#
_entry.id   AF-A0A959T1B4-F1
#
_cell.length_a   1.000
_cell.length_b   1.000
_cell.length_c   1.000
_cell.angle_alpha   90.00
_cell.angle_beta   90.00
_cell.angle_gamma   90.00
#
_symmetry.space_group_name_H-M   'P 1'
#
loop_
_entity.id
_entity.type
_entity.pdbx_description
1 polymer ?
#
loop_
_entity_poly.entity_id
_entity_poly.type
_entity_poly.pdbx_seq_one_letter_code
_entity_poly.pdbx_strand_id
1 'polypeptide(L)'
;MKNLIDTIRNIWRIEELRKRILITLGLLLVYRIGSFIVLPGVDSARLASSATGSGGLVELLSIFTGGAFTRASIFALGIMPYISASIIVQLMGIAVPAVQKMQREESGRRRLNQWTRYLTILICVFQAPSYIYATIDASARPEGTFWMFTSVVILSSSTLFVMWLGERITERGLGNGISLLIMIGIIANLPQAFIQEVVGRTGPGGGGLVLLLVEVVIWLLIIAGTILLVQGTRRIPVQFAKRVQGNKQYGGVRNYIPLKVNAAGVMPIIFAQAIVMIPLYLAQAFEEPP
;
A
#
# COMPACT_ATOMS: atom_id res chain seq x y z
N MET A 1 19.47 11.80 -22.53
CA MET A 1 20.16 11.08 -21.43
C MET A 1 20.97 12.01 -20.51
N LYS A 2 21.67 13.04 -21.01
CA LYS A 2 22.37 14.05 -20.18
C LYS A 2 21.47 14.68 -19.10
N ASN A 3 20.26 15.10 -19.48
CA ASN A 3 19.29 15.67 -18.55
C ASN A 3 18.90 14.75 -17.37
N LEU A 4 18.88 13.42 -17.55
CA LEU A 4 18.56 12.47 -16.46
C LEU A 4 19.72 12.38 -15.46
N ILE A 5 20.95 12.28 -15.97
CA ILE A 5 22.16 12.21 -15.17
C ILE A 5 22.37 13.54 -14.42
N ASP A 6 22.14 14.67 -15.08
CA ASP A 6 22.19 16.00 -14.46
C ASP A 6 21.11 16.16 -13.40
N THR A 7 19.90 15.62 -13.61
CA THR A 7 18.83 15.62 -12.61
C THR A 7 19.19 14.77 -11.40
N ILE A 8 19.74 13.57 -11.58
CA ILE A 8 20.21 12.70 -10.48
C ILE A 8 21.34 13.39 -9.70
N ARG A 9 22.28 14.02 -10.40
CA ARG A 9 23.38 14.78 -9.79
C ARG A 9 22.86 15.98 -9.00
N ASN A 10 21.85 16.68 -9.51
CA ASN A 10 21.21 17.81 -8.82
C ASN A 10 20.41 17.36 -7.59
N ILE A 11 19.72 16.22 -7.65
CA ILE A 11 19.02 15.61 -6.50
C ILE A 11 20.00 15.32 -5.37
N TRP A 12 21.17 14.77 -5.70
CA TRP A 12 22.23 14.49 -4.71
C TRP A 12 22.97 15.73 -4.20
N ARG A 13 22.95 16.82 -4.97
CA ARG A 13 23.56 18.11 -4.58
C ARG A 13 22.71 18.87 -3.56
N ILE A 14 21.38 18.67 -3.58
CA ILE A 14 20.46 19.31 -2.64
C ILE A 14 20.42 18.48 -1.35
N GLU A 15 21.03 19.01 -0.29
CA GLU A 15 21.17 18.31 0.99
C GLU A 15 19.82 17.91 1.61
N GLU A 16 18.81 18.77 1.48
CA GLU A 16 17.46 18.48 1.99
C GLU A 16 16.81 17.29 1.27
N LEU A 17 16.92 17.22 -0.06
CA LEU A 17 16.36 16.10 -0.85
C LEU A 17 17.10 14.80 -0.54
N ARG A 18 18.44 14.83 -0.49
CA ARG A 18 19.25 13.69 -0.09
C ARG A 18 18.82 13.16 1.28
N LYS A 19 18.63 14.04 2.27
CA LYS A 19 18.22 13.64 3.62
C LYS A 19 16.83 12.99 3.63
N ARG A 20 15.86 13.56 2.90
CA ARG A 20 14.52 12.98 2.75
C ARG A 20 14.54 11.60 2.07
N ILE A 21 15.37 11.44 1.03
CA ILE A 21 15.55 10.15 0.33
C ILE A 21 16.16 9.10 1.27
N LEU A 22 17.25 9.45 1.97
CA LEU A 22 17.93 8.54 2.89
C LEU A 22 17.03 8.12 4.06
N ILE A 23 16.25 9.05 4.62
CA ILE A 23 15.26 8.72 5.65
C ILE A 23 14.20 7.77 5.09
N THR A 24 13.68 8.05 3.89
CA THR A 24 12.66 7.20 3.25
C THR A 24 13.20 5.78 3.01
N LEU A 25 14.37 5.65 2.40
CA LEU A 25 15.01 4.35 2.15
C LEU A 25 15.36 3.61 3.44
N GLY A 26 15.85 4.31 4.46
CA GLY A 26 16.14 3.71 5.77
C GLY A 26 14.90 3.16 6.45
N LEU A 27 13.79 3.92 6.45
CA LEU A 27 12.53 3.46 7.02
C LEU A 27 11.93 2.28 6.23
N LEU A 28 12.00 2.31 4.90
CA LEU A 28 11.57 1.19 4.05
C LEU A 28 12.40 -0.07 4.29
N LEU A 29 13.71 0.08 4.53
CA LEU A 29 14.59 -1.03 4.87
C LEU A 29 14.21 -1.65 6.22
N VAL A 30 13.88 -0.84 7.22
CA VAL A 30 13.37 -1.33 8.52
C VAL A 30 12.05 -2.09 8.35
N TYR A 31 11.12 -1.58 7.55
CA TYR A 31 9.88 -2.30 7.21
C TYR A 31 10.19 -3.66 6.58
N ARG A 32 11.15 -3.68 5.64
CA ARG A 32 11.51 -4.92 4.95
C ARG A 32 12.15 -5.92 5.90
N ILE A 33 13.10 -5.51 6.74
CA ILE A 33 13.71 -6.41 7.74
C ILE A 33 12.63 -7.02 8.64
N GLY A 34 11.70 -6.21 9.15
CA GLY A 34 10.66 -6.74 10.03
C GLY A 34 9.68 -7.70 9.33
N SER A 35 9.53 -7.63 7.99
CA SER A 35 8.75 -8.63 7.24
C SER A 35 9.39 -10.03 7.21
N PHE A 36 10.67 -10.16 7.55
CA PHE A 36 11.35 -11.45 7.69
C PHE A 36 11.37 -11.98 9.13
N ILE A 37 10.95 -11.18 10.12
CA ILE A 37 10.91 -11.62 11.52
C ILE A 37 9.61 -12.40 11.73
N VAL A 38 9.73 -13.71 11.94
CA VAL A 38 8.60 -14.63 12.16
C VAL A 38 8.01 -14.43 13.56
N LEU A 39 6.70 -14.65 13.70
CA LEU A 39 6.02 -14.68 15.00
C LEU A 39 6.69 -15.71 15.93
N PRO A 40 6.98 -15.34 17.20
CA PRO A 40 7.61 -16.26 18.14
C PRO A 40 6.76 -17.53 18.32
N GLY A 41 7.37 -18.70 18.18
CA GLY A 41 6.71 -20.00 18.37
C GLY A 41 6.08 -20.61 17.12
N VAL A 42 6.08 -19.91 15.99
CA VAL A 42 5.55 -20.45 14.72
C VAL A 42 6.63 -21.20 13.95
N ASP A 43 6.35 -22.43 13.52
CA ASP A 43 7.27 -23.21 12.68
C ASP A 43 7.20 -22.78 11.21
N SER A 44 8.16 -21.94 10.80
CA SER A 44 8.29 -21.44 9.43
C SER A 44 8.50 -22.53 8.37
N ALA A 45 9.04 -23.70 8.73
CA ALA A 45 9.30 -24.78 7.78
C ALA A 45 8.00 -25.50 7.38
N ARG A 46 7.03 -25.60 8.29
CA ARG A 46 5.73 -26.24 8.04
C ARG A 46 4.74 -25.32 7.31
N LEU A 47 4.83 -24.01 7.53
CA LEU A 47 4.07 -23.01 6.76
C LEU A 47 4.44 -22.99 5.28
N ALA A 48 5.71 -23.20 4.94
CA ALA A 48 6.17 -23.24 3.56
C ALA A 48 5.58 -24.44 2.78
N SER A 49 5.30 -25.56 3.45
CA SER A 49 4.66 -26.73 2.83
C SER A 49 3.15 -26.57 2.66
N SER A 50 2.45 -25.90 3.59
CA SER A 50 1.00 -25.66 3.51
C SER A 50 0.61 -24.60 2.48
N ALA A 51 1.54 -23.69 2.12
CA ALA A 51 1.34 -22.67 1.09
C ALA A 51 1.15 -23.23 -0.33
N THR A 52 1.39 -24.53 -0.53
CA THR A 52 1.26 -25.20 -1.84
C THR A 52 -0.19 -25.56 -2.20
N GLY A 53 -1.16 -25.38 -1.30
CA GLY A 53 -2.55 -25.85 -1.47
C GLY A 53 -3.67 -24.84 -1.18
N SER A 54 -3.41 -23.70 -0.54
CA SER A 54 -4.44 -22.70 -0.23
C SER A 54 -4.49 -21.60 -1.30
N GLY A 55 -5.59 -21.58 -2.05
CA GLY A 55 -5.77 -20.86 -3.32
C GLY A 55 -5.64 -19.34 -3.29
N GLY A 56 -5.71 -18.75 -4.49
CA GLY A 56 -5.29 -17.39 -4.89
C GLY A 56 -5.77 -16.19 -4.06
N LEU A 57 -6.65 -16.37 -3.08
CA LEU A 57 -7.01 -15.33 -2.13
C LEU A 57 -5.88 -15.01 -1.14
N VAL A 58 -5.24 -16.03 -0.56
CA VAL A 58 -4.10 -15.87 0.35
C VAL A 58 -2.93 -15.22 -0.39
N GLU A 59 -2.78 -15.55 -1.66
CA GLU A 59 -1.79 -14.95 -2.55
C GLU A 59 -2.06 -13.46 -2.79
N LEU A 60 -3.31 -13.07 -3.08
CA LEU A 60 -3.70 -11.65 -3.19
C LEU A 60 -3.38 -10.87 -1.92
N LEU A 61 -3.62 -11.43 -0.74
CA LEU A 61 -3.27 -10.79 0.54
C LEU A 61 -1.76 -10.68 0.75
N SER A 62 -1.01 -11.70 0.33
CA SER A 62 0.45 -11.74 0.43
C SER A 62 1.16 -10.69 -0.44
N ILE A 63 0.56 -10.31 -1.58
CA ILE A 63 1.12 -9.31 -2.49
C ILE A 63 1.23 -7.93 -1.83
N PHE A 64 0.25 -7.54 -1.01
CA PHE A 64 0.21 -6.23 -0.34
C PHE A 64 1.10 -6.16 0.90
N THR A 65 1.37 -7.31 1.50
CA THR A 65 2.21 -7.42 2.68
C THR A 65 3.67 -7.77 2.31
N GLY A 66 3.99 -7.88 1.02
CA GLY A 66 5.34 -8.23 0.55
C GLY A 66 5.77 -9.64 0.95
N GLY A 67 4.82 -10.57 1.05
CA GLY A 67 5.04 -11.95 1.50
C GLY A 67 5.12 -12.10 3.03
N ALA A 68 4.84 -11.04 3.79
CA ALA A 68 4.83 -11.07 5.26
C ALA A 68 3.68 -11.94 5.82
N PHE A 69 2.57 -12.05 5.06
CA PHE A 69 1.42 -12.91 5.36
C PHE A 69 1.76 -14.40 5.22
N THR A 70 2.41 -14.80 4.12
CA THR A 70 2.78 -16.22 3.87
C THR A 70 3.89 -16.73 4.76
N ARG A 71 4.70 -15.82 5.32
CA ARG A 71 5.81 -16.15 6.23
C ARG A 71 5.45 -16.08 7.71
N ALA A 72 4.17 -15.84 8.05
CA ALA A 72 3.71 -15.61 9.41
C ALA A 72 4.60 -14.62 10.20
N SER A 73 4.94 -13.49 9.56
CA SER A 73 5.81 -12.49 10.17
C SER A 73 5.09 -11.61 11.19
N ILE A 74 5.86 -10.89 12.00
CA ILE A 74 5.35 -9.88 12.93
C ILE A 74 4.59 -8.77 12.18
N PHE A 75 4.89 -8.52 10.90
CA PHE A 75 4.16 -7.57 10.03
C PHE A 75 3.13 -8.23 9.13
N ALA A 76 2.61 -9.40 9.48
CA ALA A 76 1.66 -10.13 8.64
C ALA A 76 0.40 -9.34 8.26
N LEU A 77 -0.16 -8.54 9.18
CA LEU A 77 -1.30 -7.65 8.90
C LEU A 77 -0.89 -6.39 8.11
N GLY A 78 0.41 -6.06 8.12
CA GLY A 78 0.99 -4.93 7.42
C GLY A 78 0.33 -3.60 7.78
N ILE A 79 -0.08 -2.87 6.74
CA ILE A 79 -0.78 -1.58 6.86
C ILE A 79 -2.30 -1.72 6.64
N MET A 80 -2.80 -2.94 6.40
CA MET A 80 -4.21 -3.15 6.01
C MET A 80 -5.23 -2.70 7.07
N PRO A 81 -5.07 -2.99 8.37
CA PRO A 81 -6.03 -2.55 9.38
C PRO A 81 -6.17 -1.02 9.41
N TYR A 82 -5.07 -0.31 9.18
CA TYR A 82 -5.07 1.15 9.08
C TYR A 82 -5.77 1.64 7.81
N ILE A 83 -5.55 0.98 6.67
CA ILE A 83 -6.28 1.29 5.43
C ILE A 83 -7.78 1.16 5.68
N SER A 84 -8.22 0.02 6.20
CA SER A 84 -9.64 -0.22 6.52
C SER A 84 -10.20 0.85 7.48
N ALA A 85 -9.47 1.20 8.54
CA ALA A 85 -9.88 2.26 9.45
C ALA A 85 -10.01 3.63 8.75
N SER A 86 -9.04 3.98 7.91
CA SER A 86 -9.04 5.26 7.17
C SER A 86 -10.22 5.36 6.22
N ILE A 87 -10.58 4.24 5.60
CA ILE A 87 -11.73 4.11 4.71
C ILE A 87 -13.03 4.33 5.47
N ILE A 88 -13.19 3.69 6.62
CA ILE A 88 -14.38 3.86 7.47
C ILE A 88 -14.53 5.33 7.88
N VAL A 89 -13.45 5.99 8.31
CA VAL A 89 -13.48 7.42 8.68
C VAL A 89 -13.79 8.31 7.48
N GLN A 90 -13.30 7.96 6.29
CA GLN A 90 -13.56 8.70 5.06
C GLN A 90 -15.00 8.55 4.58
N LEU A 91 -15.58 7.34 4.67
CA LEU A 91 -17.00 7.08 4.41
C LEU A 91 -17.89 7.81 5.42
N MET A 92 -17.51 7.79 6.70
CA MET A 92 -18.21 8.54 7.74
C MET A 92 -18.21 10.05 7.45
N GLY A 93 -17.16 10.59 6.84
CA GLY A 93 -17.11 11.98 6.39
C GLY A 93 -18.09 12.34 5.27
N ILE A 94 -18.51 11.36 4.47
CA ILE A 94 -19.54 11.52 3.43
C ILE A 94 -20.93 11.38 4.05
N ALA A 95 -21.11 10.43 4.97
CA ALA A 95 -22.41 10.14 5.60
C ALA A 95 -22.80 11.14 6.70
N VAL A 96 -21.84 11.69 7.45
CA VAL A 96 -22.08 12.54 8.63
C VAL A 96 -21.60 13.98 8.38
N PRO A 97 -22.49 14.97 8.30
CA PRO A 97 -22.13 16.37 8.04
C PRO A 97 -21.17 16.98 9.07
N ALA A 98 -21.26 16.55 10.34
CA ALA A 98 -20.35 16.98 11.40
C ALA A 98 -18.90 16.55 11.13
N VAL A 99 -18.70 15.34 10.61
CA VAL A 99 -17.39 14.82 10.21
C VAL A 99 -16.87 15.52 8.97
N GLN A 100 -17.76 15.82 8.01
CA GLN A 100 -17.43 16.63 6.85
C GLN A 100 -16.94 18.04 7.24
N LYS A 101 -17.56 18.67 8.25
CA LYS A 101 -17.12 19.97 8.76
C LYS A 101 -15.73 19.86 9.41
N MET A 102 -15.49 18.81 10.21
CA MET A 102 -14.18 18.57 10.81
C MET A 102 -13.08 18.31 9.77
N GLN A 103 -13.38 17.73 8.60
CA GLN A 103 -12.40 17.57 7.53
C GLN A 103 -11.94 18.89 6.90
N ARG A 104 -12.74 19.96 7.02
CA ARG A 104 -12.43 21.29 6.49
C ARG A 104 -11.51 22.09 7.43
N GLU A 105 -11.54 21.79 8.73
CA GLU A 105 -10.72 22.44 9.75
C GLU A 105 -9.40 21.68 9.98
N GLU A 106 -8.28 22.38 10.11
CA GLU A 106 -6.97 21.72 10.30
C GLU A 106 -6.87 20.98 11.65
N SER A 107 -7.50 21.52 12.69
CA SER A 107 -7.67 20.87 13.99
C SER A 107 -8.53 19.60 13.88
N GLY A 108 -9.62 19.66 13.10
CA GLY A 108 -10.51 18.53 12.85
C GLY A 108 -9.82 17.39 12.08
N ARG A 109 -8.95 17.69 11.12
CA ARG A 109 -8.12 16.69 10.44
C ARG A 109 -7.23 15.90 11.40
N ARG A 110 -6.60 16.58 12.37
CA ARG A 110 -5.80 15.89 13.40
C ARG A 110 -6.65 14.98 14.27
N ARG A 111 -7.86 15.41 14.63
CA ARG A 111 -8.82 14.60 15.42
C ARG A 111 -9.29 13.37 14.65
N LEU A 112 -9.55 13.50 13.35
CA LEU A 112 -9.90 12.38 12.49
C LEU A 112 -8.77 11.38 12.34
N ASN A 113 -7.52 11.84 12.27
CA ASN A 113 -6.37 10.95 12.28
C ASN A 113 -6.26 10.18 13.62
N GLN A 114 -6.55 10.82 14.76
CA GLN A 114 -6.61 10.13 16.05
C GLN A 114 -7.72 9.08 16.09
N TRP A 115 -8.91 9.39 15.57
CA TRP A 115 -9.99 8.41 15.46
C TRP A 115 -9.60 7.23 14.57
N THR A 116 -8.93 7.51 13.45
CA THR A 116 -8.40 6.46 12.57
C THR A 116 -7.41 5.56 13.31
N ARG A 117 -6.53 6.13 14.14
CA ARG A 117 -5.60 5.37 14.99
C ARG A 117 -6.33 4.46 15.98
N TYR A 118 -7.29 4.99 16.71
CA TYR A 118 -8.06 4.19 17.68
C TYR A 118 -8.86 3.08 16.99
N LEU A 119 -9.46 3.38 15.84
CA LEU A 119 -10.18 2.41 15.05
C LEU A 119 -9.25 1.32 14.49
N THR A 120 -8.03 1.68 14.10
CA THR A 120 -7.00 0.73 13.66
C THR A 120 -6.70 -0.29 14.76
N ILE A 121 -6.51 0.17 16.01
CA ILE A 121 -6.26 -0.71 17.16
C ILE A 121 -7.43 -1.67 17.35
N LEU A 122 -8.66 -1.15 17.31
CA LEU A 122 -9.86 -1.96 17.46
C LEU A 122 -9.93 -3.05 16.37
N ILE A 123 -9.70 -2.68 15.11
CA ILE A 123 -9.69 -3.63 13.98
C ILE A 123 -8.58 -4.67 14.17
N CYS A 124 -7.37 -4.28 14.59
CA CYS A 124 -6.29 -5.23 14.85
C CYS A 124 -6.65 -6.27 15.92
N VAL A 125 -7.33 -5.87 16.99
CA VAL A 125 -7.72 -6.79 18.07
C VAL A 125 -8.70 -7.86 17.56
N PHE A 126 -9.59 -7.52 16.63
CA PHE A 126 -10.51 -8.49 16.01
C PHE A 126 -9.85 -9.29 14.88
N GLN A 127 -9.01 -8.65 14.06
CA GLN A 127 -8.43 -9.26 12.87
C GLN A 127 -7.22 -10.15 13.18
N ALA A 128 -6.45 -9.86 14.23
CA ALA A 128 -5.26 -10.62 14.59
C ALA A 128 -5.57 -12.08 15.00
N PRO A 129 -6.59 -12.38 15.84
CA PRO A 129 -7.01 -13.75 16.11
C PRO A 129 -7.47 -14.47 14.83
N SER A 130 -8.35 -13.84 14.05
CA SER A 130 -8.87 -14.42 12.79
C SER A 130 -7.74 -14.76 11.81
N TYR A 131 -6.74 -13.88 11.70
CA TYR A 131 -5.55 -14.14 10.89
C TYR A 131 -4.76 -15.37 11.36
N ILE A 132 -4.53 -15.47 12.68
CA ILE A 132 -3.79 -16.59 13.28
C ILE A 132 -4.52 -17.93 13.04
N TYR A 133 -5.84 -17.95 13.18
CA TYR A 133 -6.65 -19.15 12.95
C TYR A 133 -6.73 -19.55 11.46
N ALA A 134 -6.90 -18.57 10.57
CA ALA A 134 -7.08 -18.83 9.14
C ALA A 134 -5.78 -19.13 8.38
N THR A 135 -4.64 -18.64 8.86
CA THR A 135 -3.37 -18.70 8.10
C THR A 135 -2.39 -19.71 8.65
N ILE A 136 -2.43 -19.99 9.97
CA ILE A 136 -1.47 -20.88 10.60
C ILE A 136 -2.19 -22.17 10.98
N ASP A 137 -1.77 -23.27 10.36
CA ASP A 137 -2.28 -24.61 10.70
C ASP A 137 -2.12 -24.88 12.20
N ALA A 138 -3.08 -25.62 12.78
CA ALA A 138 -3.06 -25.99 14.20
C ALA A 138 -1.77 -26.73 14.60
N SER A 139 -1.15 -27.45 13.66
CA SER A 139 0.11 -28.19 13.85
C SER A 139 1.38 -27.33 13.84
N ALA A 140 1.28 -26.06 13.45
CA ALA A 140 2.39 -25.10 13.37
C ALA A 140 2.29 -24.00 14.44
N ARG A 141 1.29 -24.09 15.35
CA ARG A 141 1.09 -23.16 16.46
C ARG A 141 1.39 -23.83 17.80
N PRO A 142 2.05 -23.14 18.74
CA PRO A 142 2.07 -23.58 20.13
C PRO A 142 0.66 -23.53 20.70
N GLU A 143 0.23 -24.61 21.35
CA GLU A 143 -1.04 -24.64 22.06
C GLU A 143 -0.96 -23.76 23.32
N GLY A 144 -1.86 -22.77 23.43
CA GLY A 144 -1.98 -21.95 24.64
C GLY A 144 -2.63 -20.59 24.42
N THR A 145 -3.62 -20.25 25.26
CA THR A 145 -4.29 -18.94 25.27
C THR A 145 -3.31 -17.79 25.52
N PHE A 146 -2.23 -18.05 26.26
CA PHE A 146 -1.15 -17.08 26.49
C PHE A 146 -0.41 -16.73 25.19
N TRP A 147 -0.09 -17.73 24.36
CA TRP A 147 0.57 -17.51 23.07
C TRP A 147 -0.31 -16.71 22.12
N MET A 148 -1.62 -17.01 22.08
CA MET A 148 -2.58 -16.23 21.30
C MET A 148 -2.63 -14.77 21.76
N PHE A 149 -2.72 -14.52 23.07
CA PHE A 149 -2.72 -13.17 23.63
C PHE A 149 -1.44 -12.40 23.29
N THR A 150 -0.26 -13.02 23.49
CA THR A 150 1.03 -12.42 23.15
C THR A 150 1.13 -12.14 21.65
N SER A 151 0.65 -13.05 20.80
CA SER A 151 0.67 -12.89 19.35
C SER A 151 -0.24 -11.74 18.89
N VAL A 152 -1.44 -11.60 19.46
CA VAL A 152 -2.36 -10.48 19.18
C VAL A 152 -1.74 -9.15 19.58
N VAL A 153 -1.08 -9.08 20.74
CA VAL A 153 -0.38 -7.87 21.18
C VAL A 153 0.80 -7.53 20.26
N ILE A 154 1.58 -8.53 19.85
CA ILE A 154 2.70 -8.36 18.91
C ILE A 154 2.18 -7.84 17.56
N LEU A 155 1.15 -8.47 16.99
CA LEU A 155 0.55 -8.08 15.70
C LEU A 155 -0.10 -6.68 15.74
N SER A 156 -0.72 -6.34 16.87
CA SER A 156 -1.32 -5.00 17.04
C SER A 156 -0.25 -3.93 17.19
N SER A 157 0.77 -4.17 18.03
CA SER A 157 1.91 -3.27 18.24
C SER A 157 2.70 -3.05 16.95
N SER A 158 2.93 -4.12 16.20
CA SER A 158 3.65 -4.07 14.94
C SER A 158 2.89 -3.31 13.85
N THR A 159 1.57 -3.48 13.76
CA THR A 159 0.73 -2.70 12.83
C THR A 159 0.77 -1.21 13.17
N LEU A 160 0.75 -0.84 14.46
CA LEU A 160 0.91 0.55 14.89
C LEU A 160 2.30 1.10 14.55
N PHE A 161 3.33 0.27 14.67
CA PHE A 161 4.68 0.64 14.26
C PHE A 161 4.78 0.87 12.75
N VAL A 162 4.17 0.02 11.92
CA VAL A 162 4.12 0.20 10.45
C VAL A 162 3.34 1.47 10.09
N MET A 163 2.22 1.73 10.77
CA MET A 163 1.47 2.97 10.60
C MET A 163 2.33 4.19 10.94
N TRP A 164 2.99 4.17 12.10
CA TRP A 164 3.89 5.24 12.52
C TRP A 164 5.02 5.47 11.51
N LEU A 165 5.58 4.38 10.97
CA LEU A 165 6.60 4.43 9.93
C LEU A 165 6.09 5.15 8.67
N GLY A 166 4.87 4.82 8.22
CA GLY A 166 4.22 5.47 7.08
C GLY A 166 3.96 6.96 7.31
N GLU A 167 3.52 7.34 8.51
CA GLU A 167 3.35 8.75 8.88
C GLU A 167 4.69 9.49 8.91
N ARG A 168 5.75 8.87 9.46
CA ARG A 168 7.10 9.46 9.49
C ARG A 168 7.69 9.64 8.10
N ILE A 169 7.47 8.71 7.17
CA ILE A 169 7.86 8.87 5.77
C ILE A 169 7.09 10.04 5.14
N THR A 170 5.82 10.24 5.48
CA THR A 170 5.02 11.36 4.95
C THR A 170 5.49 12.71 5.48
N GLU A 171 5.88 12.80 6.75
CA GLU A 171 6.35 14.06 7.37
C GLU A 171 7.78 14.43 6.98
N ARG A 172 8.70 13.45 6.99
CA ARG A 172 10.15 13.70 6.87
C ARG A 172 10.77 13.12 5.59
N GLY A 173 10.02 12.33 4.85
CA GLY A 173 10.47 11.65 3.64
C GLY A 173 9.91 12.28 2.37
N LEU A 174 9.68 11.42 1.38
CA LEU A 174 9.15 11.80 0.08
C LEU A 174 7.75 11.22 -0.13
N GLY A 175 6.84 12.03 -0.67
CA GLY A 175 5.52 11.58 -1.10
C GLY A 175 4.61 11.13 0.06
N ASN A 176 3.71 10.17 -0.24
CA ASN A 176 2.82 9.57 0.75
C ASN A 176 3.45 8.26 1.25
N GLY A 177 3.80 8.22 2.54
CA GLY A 177 4.50 7.09 3.14
C GLY A 177 3.68 5.80 3.13
N ILE A 178 2.35 5.87 3.32
CA ILE A 178 1.48 4.69 3.26
C ILE A 178 1.48 4.12 1.83
N SER A 179 1.36 4.98 0.82
CA SER A 179 1.42 4.55 -0.59
C SER A 179 2.78 3.95 -0.94
N LEU A 180 3.87 4.50 -0.41
CA LEU A 180 5.22 3.94 -0.60
C LEU A 180 5.42 2.58 0.07
N LEU A 181 4.84 2.38 1.27
CA LEU A 181 4.88 1.07 1.96
C LEU A 181 4.15 -0.01 1.17
N ILE A 182 3.00 0.31 0.58
CA ILE A 182 2.27 -0.62 -0.29
C ILE A 182 3.07 -0.89 -1.56
N MET A 183 3.57 0.17 -2.21
CA MET A 183 4.35 0.06 -3.44
C MET A 183 5.58 -0.84 -3.25
N ILE A 184 6.33 -0.67 -2.17
CA ILE A 184 7.50 -1.52 -1.90
C ILE A 184 7.08 -2.96 -1.60
N GLY A 185 5.94 -3.18 -0.92
CA GLY A 185 5.40 -4.51 -0.67
C GLY A 185 5.13 -5.27 -1.97
N ILE A 186 4.45 -4.61 -2.92
CA ILE A 186 4.13 -5.20 -4.22
C ILE A 186 5.40 -5.42 -5.06
N ILE A 187 6.27 -4.40 -5.17
CA ILE A 187 7.50 -4.47 -5.98
C ILE A 187 8.47 -5.52 -5.42
N ALA A 188 8.48 -5.77 -4.11
CA ALA A 188 9.38 -6.75 -3.50
C ALA A 188 9.13 -8.19 -3.97
N ASN A 189 7.91 -8.52 -4.41
CA ASN A 189 7.56 -9.84 -4.92
C ASN A 189 7.79 -9.98 -6.44
N LEU A 190 7.90 -8.86 -7.15
CA LEU A 190 8.07 -8.84 -8.61
C LEU A 190 9.32 -9.62 -9.09
N PRO A 191 10.51 -9.49 -8.47
CA PRO A 191 11.68 -10.25 -8.91
C PRO A 191 11.48 -11.77 -8.81
N GLN A 192 10.86 -12.24 -7.74
CA GLN A 192 10.60 -13.67 -7.54
C GLN A 192 9.56 -14.17 -8.56
N ALA A 193 8.47 -13.43 -8.76
CA ALA A 193 7.44 -13.77 -9.74
C ALA A 193 8.02 -13.84 -11.17
N PHE A 194 8.88 -12.88 -11.53
CA PHE A 194 9.54 -12.87 -12.84
C PHE A 194 10.44 -14.09 -13.04
N ILE A 195 11.22 -14.48 -12.02
CA ILE A 195 12.06 -15.69 -12.09
C ILE A 195 11.20 -16.95 -12.21
N GLN A 196 10.12 -17.05 -11.42
CA GLN A 196 9.18 -18.18 -11.47
C GLN A 196 8.53 -18.31 -12.85
N GLU A 197 8.12 -17.20 -13.45
CA GLU A 197 7.53 -17.17 -14.79
C GLU A 197 8.56 -17.60 -15.85
N VAL A 198 9.79 -17.08 -15.79
CA VAL A 198 10.87 -17.49 -16.70
C VAL A 198 11.13 -18.99 -16.58
N VAL A 199 11.25 -19.53 -15.37
CA VAL A 199 11.50 -20.96 -15.15
C VAL A 199 10.31 -21.81 -15.61
N GLY A 200 9.09 -21.40 -15.29
CA GLY A 200 7.86 -22.11 -15.68
C GLY A 200 7.64 -22.16 -17.19
N ARG A 201 7.98 -21.07 -17.91
CA ARG A 201 7.86 -21.00 -19.37
C ARG A 201 9.02 -21.65 -20.12
N THR A 202 10.20 -21.76 -19.50
CA THR A 202 11.38 -22.40 -20.10
C THR A 202 11.49 -23.89 -19.73
N GLY A 203 10.65 -24.39 -18.82
CA GLY A 203 10.57 -25.81 -18.44
C GLY A 203 9.83 -26.71 -19.44
N PRO A 204 9.84 -28.04 -19.24
CA PRO A 204 9.19 -28.99 -20.14
C PRO A 204 7.67 -28.77 -20.14
N GLY A 205 7.11 -28.29 -21.26
CA GLY A 205 5.68 -27.99 -21.40
C GLY A 205 5.30 -26.52 -21.25
N GLY A 206 6.25 -25.62 -20.94
CA GLY A 206 6.05 -24.18 -21.00
C GLY A 206 6.06 -23.70 -22.44
N GLY A 207 5.18 -22.75 -22.81
CA GLY A 207 4.95 -22.25 -24.18
C GLY A 207 6.15 -21.60 -24.91
N GLY A 208 7.38 -21.88 -24.47
CA GLY A 208 8.63 -21.46 -25.08
C GLY A 208 8.95 -19.98 -24.84
N LEU A 209 10.15 -19.60 -25.27
CA LEU A 209 10.63 -18.21 -25.18
C LEU A 209 9.74 -17.23 -25.98
N VAL A 210 9.02 -17.71 -26.99
CA VAL A 210 8.12 -16.90 -27.81
C VAL A 210 6.93 -16.37 -27.00
N LEU A 211 6.29 -17.23 -26.19
CA LEU A 211 5.13 -16.83 -25.41
C LEU A 211 5.51 -15.87 -24.27
N LEU A 212 6.69 -16.08 -23.66
CA LEU A 212 7.26 -15.15 -22.68
C LEU A 212 7.49 -13.76 -23.29
N LEU A 213 8.02 -13.69 -24.53
CA LEU A 213 8.26 -12.42 -25.21
C LEU A 213 6.93 -11.68 -25.48
N VAL A 214 5.90 -12.40 -25.94
CA VAL A 214 4.57 -11.82 -26.15
C VAL A 214 3.99 -11.25 -24.85
N GLU A 215 4.13 -11.98 -23.74
CA GLU A 215 3.66 -11.53 -22.43
C GLU A 215 4.37 -10.26 -21.94
N VAL A 216 5.70 -10.20 -22.07
CA VAL A 216 6.49 -8.99 -21.74
C VAL A 216 6.07 -7.80 -22.60
N VAL A 217 5.80 -8.01 -23.89
CA VAL A 217 5.31 -6.94 -24.79
C VAL A 217 3.94 -6.44 -24.35
N ILE A 218 3.01 -7.35 -24.02
CA ILE A 218 1.68 -6.98 -23.51
C ILE A 218 1.81 -6.21 -22.19
N TRP A 219 2.66 -6.67 -21.29
CA TRP A 219 2.92 -5.98 -20.02
C TRP A 219 3.45 -4.55 -20.22
N LEU A 220 4.41 -4.37 -21.14
CA LEU A 220 4.90 -3.04 -21.52
C LEU A 220 3.82 -2.17 -22.16
N LEU A 221 2.94 -2.73 -22.99
CA LEU A 221 1.81 -2.01 -23.58
C LEU A 221 0.82 -1.54 -22.50
N ILE A 222 0.53 -2.37 -21.50
CA ILE A 222 -0.32 -2.00 -20.36
C ILE A 222 0.33 -0.87 -19.56
N ILE A 223 1.64 -0.94 -19.30
CA ILE A 223 2.38 0.13 -18.63
C ILE A 223 2.34 1.44 -19.44
N ALA A 224 2.58 1.37 -20.75
CA ALA A 224 2.52 2.55 -21.61
C ALA A 224 1.10 3.15 -21.65
N GLY A 225 0.06 2.31 -21.76
CA GLY A 225 -1.33 2.73 -21.74
C GLY A 225 -1.74 3.39 -20.42
N THR A 226 -1.32 2.83 -19.29
CA THR A 226 -1.56 3.43 -17.97
C THR A 226 -0.82 4.75 -17.78
N ILE A 227 0.42 4.87 -18.25
CA ILE A 227 1.16 6.15 -18.23
C ILE A 227 0.44 7.22 -19.07
N LEU A 228 -0.03 6.86 -20.27
CA LEU A 228 -0.76 7.77 -21.15
C LEU A 228 -2.04 8.29 -20.47
N LEU A 229 -2.79 7.40 -19.83
CA LEU A 229 -4.01 7.75 -19.10
C LEU A 229 -3.71 8.68 -17.90
N VAL A 230 -2.66 8.37 -17.12
CA VAL A 230 -2.29 9.17 -15.94
C VAL A 230 -1.71 10.54 -16.31
N GLN A 231 -0.94 10.63 -17.39
CA GLN A 231 -0.39 11.91 -17.88
C GLN A 231 -1.38 12.71 -18.72
N GLY A 232 -2.47 12.08 -19.16
CA GLY A 232 -3.56 12.72 -19.89
C GLY A 232 -4.17 13.87 -19.09
N THR A 233 -4.07 15.09 -19.62
CA THR A 233 -4.68 16.29 -19.03
C THR A 233 -5.54 17.03 -20.05
N ARG A 234 -6.78 17.33 -19.67
CA ARG A 234 -7.66 18.22 -20.40
C ARG A 234 -7.40 19.65 -19.94
N ARG A 235 -6.92 20.50 -20.84
CA ARG A 235 -6.65 21.91 -20.57
C ARG A 235 -7.91 22.74 -20.81
N ILE A 236 -8.54 23.24 -19.76
CA ILE A 236 -9.68 24.16 -19.88
C ILE A 236 -9.17 25.59 -19.80
N PRO A 237 -9.37 26.44 -20.82
CA PRO A 237 -8.91 27.82 -20.80
C PRO A 237 -9.71 28.63 -19.79
N VAL A 238 -9.02 29.38 -18.93
CA VAL A 238 -9.63 30.29 -17.96
C VAL A 238 -9.09 31.68 -18.16
N GLN A 239 -9.97 32.67 -18.10
CA GLN A 239 -9.60 34.07 -18.16
C GLN A 239 -9.63 34.63 -16.74
N PHE A 240 -8.46 34.96 -16.20
CA PHE A 240 -8.40 35.69 -14.93
C PHE A 240 -8.87 37.13 -15.14
N ALA A 241 -9.56 37.68 -14.14
CA ALA A 241 -10.03 39.06 -14.17
C ALA A 241 -8.84 40.01 -14.39
N LYS A 242 -8.96 40.86 -15.41
CA LYS A 242 -7.91 41.80 -15.80
C LYS A 242 -8.06 43.08 -14.98
N ARG A 243 -6.96 43.63 -14.47
CA ARG A 243 -6.93 45.02 -14.01
C ARG A 243 -6.64 45.91 -15.22
N VAL A 244 -7.63 46.71 -15.61
CA VAL A 244 -7.44 47.77 -16.60
C VAL A 244 -6.91 49.00 -15.86
N GLN A 245 -5.69 49.44 -16.20
CA GLN A 245 -5.14 50.71 -15.70
C GLN A 245 -4.86 51.59 -16.92
N GLY A 246 -5.65 52.66 -17.09
CA GLY A 246 -5.62 53.51 -18.29
C GLY A 246 -6.30 52.87 -19.52
N ASN A 247 -5.88 53.26 -20.74
CA ASN A 247 -6.43 52.78 -22.02
C ASN A 247 -5.68 51.56 -22.59
N LYS A 248 -4.82 50.91 -21.79
CA LYS A 248 -4.05 49.72 -22.21
C LYS A 248 -4.39 48.55 -21.30
N GLN A 249 -4.86 47.47 -21.90
CA GLN A 249 -5.10 46.21 -21.21
C GLN A 249 -3.76 45.51 -20.96
N TYR A 250 -3.26 45.56 -19.72
CA TYR A 250 -2.08 44.79 -19.29
C TYR A 250 -2.55 43.50 -18.62
N GLY A 251 -1.92 42.38 -18.99
CA GLY A 251 -2.22 41.08 -18.39
C GLY A 251 -3.33 40.33 -19.13
N GLY A 252 -2.93 39.25 -19.78
CA GLY A 252 -3.82 38.37 -20.52
C GLY A 252 -3.09 37.09 -20.92
N VAL A 253 -2.24 36.54 -20.03
CA VAL A 253 -1.73 35.19 -20.26
C VAL A 253 -2.95 34.26 -20.15
N ARG A 254 -3.28 33.60 -21.26
CA ARG A 254 -4.26 32.51 -21.28
C ARG A 254 -3.74 31.41 -20.34
N ASN A 255 -4.23 31.41 -19.11
CA ASN A 255 -3.99 30.33 -18.19
C ASN A 255 -5.03 29.23 -18.44
N TYR A 256 -4.63 27.99 -18.24
CA TYR A 256 -5.52 26.85 -18.31
C TYR A 256 -5.53 26.15 -16.96
N ILE A 257 -6.68 25.64 -16.56
CA ILE A 257 -6.77 24.69 -15.45
C ILE A 257 -6.56 23.30 -16.06
N PRO A 258 -5.48 22.58 -15.69
CA PRO A 258 -5.28 21.21 -16.14
C PRO A 258 -6.18 20.29 -15.33
N LEU A 259 -7.19 19.72 -15.98
CA LEU A 259 -7.97 18.62 -15.41
C LEU A 259 -7.34 17.30 -15.83
N LYS A 260 -6.77 16.56 -14.87
CA LYS A 260 -6.25 15.21 -15.12
C LYS A 260 -7.40 14.26 -15.45
N VAL A 261 -7.17 13.32 -16.36
CA VAL A 261 -8.16 12.26 -16.68
C VAL A 261 -8.41 11.40 -15.45
N ASN A 262 -7.37 11.06 -14.69
CA ASN A 262 -7.48 10.44 -13.37
C ASN A 262 -6.92 11.38 -12.29
N ALA A 263 -7.80 12.06 -11.57
CA ALA A 263 -7.42 13.01 -10.53
C ALA A 263 -7.11 12.34 -9.17
N ALA A 264 -7.55 11.09 -8.98
CA ALA A 264 -7.61 10.47 -7.66
C ALA A 264 -6.37 9.62 -7.30
N GLY A 265 -5.43 9.47 -8.23
CA GLY A 265 -4.18 8.76 -8.00
C GLY A 265 -4.40 7.31 -7.57
N VAL A 266 -3.66 6.86 -6.56
CA VAL A 266 -3.66 5.46 -6.09
C VAL A 266 -4.79 5.17 -5.08
N MET A 267 -5.38 6.21 -4.46
CA MET A 267 -6.29 6.05 -3.33
C MET A 267 -7.59 5.28 -3.66
N PRO A 268 -8.30 5.51 -4.78
CA PRO A 268 -9.51 4.75 -5.10
C PRO A 268 -9.25 3.26 -5.38
N ILE A 269 -8.09 2.93 -5.95
CA ILE A 269 -7.74 1.52 -6.22
C ILE A 269 -7.56 0.78 -4.90
N ILE A 270 -6.82 1.39 -3.96
CA ILE A 270 -6.66 0.87 -2.60
C ILE A 270 -8.03 0.72 -1.92
N PHE A 271 -8.91 1.71 -2.11
CA PHE A 271 -10.26 1.72 -1.55
C PHE A 271 -11.13 0.58 -2.09
N ALA A 272 -11.17 0.41 -3.40
CA ALA A 272 -11.94 -0.63 -4.07
C ALA A 272 -11.49 -2.02 -3.62
N GLN A 273 -10.19 -2.23 -3.54
CA GLN A 273 -9.64 -3.51 -3.10
C GLN A 273 -9.93 -3.80 -1.62
N ALA A 274 -9.79 -2.81 -0.74
CA ALA A 274 -10.11 -3.00 0.67
C ALA A 274 -11.60 -3.35 0.86
N ILE A 275 -12.50 -2.74 0.08
CA ILE A 275 -13.93 -3.10 0.09
C ILE A 275 -14.13 -4.55 -0.34
N VAL A 276 -13.46 -5.00 -1.41
CA VAL A 276 -13.53 -6.40 -1.85
C VAL A 276 -13.04 -7.35 -0.75
N MET A 277 -12.03 -6.96 0.02
CA MET A 277 -11.46 -7.80 1.09
C MET A 277 -12.34 -7.89 2.35
N ILE A 278 -13.22 -6.93 2.65
CA ILE A 278 -14.03 -6.94 3.89
C ILE A 278 -14.94 -8.18 3.98
N PRO A 279 -15.77 -8.52 2.96
CA PRO A 279 -16.58 -9.74 2.99
C PRO A 279 -15.75 -11.01 3.14
N LEU A 280 -14.54 -11.02 2.57
CA LEU A 280 -13.63 -12.15 2.62
C LEU A 280 -13.10 -12.40 4.04
N TYR A 281 -12.73 -11.34 4.76
CA TYR A 281 -12.35 -11.47 6.17
C TYR A 281 -13.50 -11.91 7.07
N LEU A 282 -14.72 -11.43 6.78
CA LEU A 282 -15.90 -11.87 7.53
C LEU A 282 -16.20 -13.34 7.27
N ALA A 283 -16.17 -13.79 6.01
CA ALA A 283 -16.38 -15.19 5.66
C ALA A 283 -15.38 -16.12 6.37
N GLN A 284 -14.10 -15.77 6.36
CA GLN A 284 -13.06 -16.52 7.07
C GLN A 284 -13.18 -16.49 8.59
N ALA A 285 -13.81 -15.45 9.16
CA ALA A 285 -14.06 -15.38 10.59
C ALA A 285 -15.28 -16.22 11.03
N PHE A 286 -16.18 -16.55 10.11
CA PHE A 286 -17.39 -17.34 10.36
C PHE A 286 -17.30 -18.80 9.88
N GLU A 287 -16.37 -19.15 8.99
CA GLU A 287 -15.96 -20.54 8.80
C GLU A 287 -15.28 -21.01 10.08
N GLU A 288 -15.95 -21.93 10.80
CA GLU A 288 -15.46 -22.50 12.05
C GLU A 288 -14.01 -23.01 11.93
N PRO A 289 -13.19 -22.86 12.98
CA PRO A 289 -11.95 -23.63 13.05
C PRO A 289 -12.31 -25.13 13.17
N PRO A 290 -11.60 -26.04 12.47
CA PRO A 290 -11.61 -27.45 12.86
C PRO A 290 -11.02 -27.65 14.26
#